data_AF-A0A126V3T0-F1
#
_entry.id   AF-A0A126V3T0-F1
#
_cell.length_a   1.000
_cell.length_b   1.000
_cell.length_c   1.000
_cell.angle_alpha   90.00
_cell.angle_beta   90.00
_cell.angle_gamma   90.00
#
_symmetry.space_group_name_H-M   'P 1'
#
loop_
_entity.id
_entity.type
_entity.pdbx_description
1 polymer ?
#
loop_
_entity_poly.entity_id
_entity_poly.type
_entity_poly.pdbx_seq_one_letter_code
_entity_poly.pdbx_strand_id
1 'polypeptide(L)'
;MPGRSKWQMHILTVADRGGVRLFERPPNRKSATLECAMKPLVPRYAVLCSDGASAYAKVASQRGDEHFVIGSKLGKRIAAGNHHIQNVNSLHAHYDKFIRPFC
;
A
#
# COMPACT_ATOMS: atom_id res chain seq x y z
N MET A 1 20.85 -0.36 2.73
CA MET A 1 19.63 -1.02 3.22
C MET A 1 20.05 -2.32 3.88
N PRO A 2 19.73 -2.58 5.16
CA PRO A 2 20.11 -3.85 5.78
C PRO A 2 19.43 -5.00 5.05
N GLY A 3 20.17 -6.10 4.88
CA GLY A 3 19.71 -7.31 4.19
C GLY A 3 18.47 -7.87 4.88
N ARG A 4 17.40 -8.07 4.11
CA ARG A 4 16.16 -8.66 4.62
C ARG A 4 16.36 -10.15 4.75
N SER A 5 16.05 -10.71 5.92
CA SER A 5 16.15 -12.16 6.13
C SER A 5 15.21 -12.89 5.16
N LYS A 6 15.56 -14.13 4.80
CA LYS A 6 14.71 -14.99 3.96
C LYS A 6 13.31 -15.24 4.53
N TRP A 7 13.11 -14.93 5.81
CA TRP A 7 11.87 -15.11 6.56
C TRP A 7 10.96 -13.88 6.53
N GLN A 8 11.44 -12.75 5.98
CA GLN A 8 10.63 -11.54 5.94
C GLN A 8 9.54 -11.66 4.86
N MET A 9 8.29 -11.73 5.29
CA MET A 9 7.14 -11.72 4.37
C MET A 9 6.86 -10.30 3.87
N HIS A 10 6.47 -10.18 2.61
CA HIS A 10 5.93 -8.95 2.05
C HIS A 10 4.42 -9.09 1.97
N ILE A 11 3.72 -8.18 2.63
CA ILE A 11 2.26 -8.13 2.65
C ILE A 11 1.84 -6.81 2.03
N LEU A 12 1.00 -6.89 1.02
CA LEU A 12 0.34 -5.77 0.39
C LEU A 12 -1.11 -5.72 0.86
N THR A 13 -1.53 -4.55 1.31
CA THR A 13 -2.91 -4.23 1.64
C THR A 13 -3.39 -3.12 0.75
N VAL A 14 -4.53 -3.32 0.10
CA VAL A 14 -5.18 -2.32 -0.75
C VAL A 14 -6.64 -2.20 -0.32
N ALA A 15 -7.15 -0.98 -0.29
CA ALA A 15 -8.56 -0.71 -0.04
C ALA A 15 -9.02 0.47 -0.89
N ASP A 16 -10.28 0.44 -1.32
CA ASP A 16 -10.93 1.56 -1.98
C ASP A 16 -11.95 2.26 -1.05
N ARG A 17 -12.58 3.33 -1.55
CA ARG A 17 -13.62 4.06 -0.81
C ARG A 17 -14.97 3.34 -0.80
N GLY A 18 -15.20 2.38 -1.69
CA GLY A 18 -16.39 1.53 -1.72
C GLY A 18 -16.37 0.43 -0.66
N GLY A 19 -15.24 0.28 0.04
CA GLY A 19 -15.07 -0.72 1.09
C GLY A 19 -14.50 -2.05 0.58
N VAL A 20 -14.17 -2.16 -0.71
CA VAL A 20 -13.48 -3.32 -1.27
C VAL A 20 -12.06 -3.35 -0.74
N ARG A 21 -11.59 -4.54 -0.36
CA ARG A 21 -10.27 -4.75 0.24
C ARG A 21 -9.58 -5.92 -0.44
N LEU A 22 -8.27 -5.77 -0.62
CA LEU A 22 -7.39 -6.81 -1.13
C LEU A 22 -6.22 -6.99 -0.16
N PHE A 23 -5.92 -8.25 0.12
CA PHE A 23 -4.69 -8.67 0.78
C PHE A 23 -3.95 -9.61 -0.15
N GLU A 24 -2.66 -9.34 -0.33
CA GLU A 24 -1.81 -10.21 -1.13
C GLU A 24 -0.43 -10.34 -0.48
N ARG A 25 0.18 -11.51 -0.65
CA ARG A 25 1.58 -11.74 -0.29
C ARG A 25 2.44 -11.71 -1.56
N PRO A 26 2.88 -10.52 -2.02
CA PRO A 26 3.75 -10.45 -3.19
C PRO A 26 5.12 -11.07 -2.89
N PRO A 27 5.80 -11.66 -3.88
CA PRO A 27 7.12 -12.26 -3.70
C PRO A 27 8.22 -11.22 -3.41
N ASN A 28 8.00 -9.95 -3.75
CA ASN A 28 8.94 -8.85 -3.53
C ASN A 28 8.20 -7.50 -3.54
N ARG A 29 8.89 -6.40 -3.25
CA ARG A 29 8.32 -5.02 -3.24
C ARG A 29 8.66 -4.20 -4.50
N LYS A 30 9.02 -4.84 -5.61
CA LYS A 30 9.32 -4.15 -6.88
C LYS A 30 8.02 -3.61 -7.47
N SER A 31 8.09 -2.46 -8.15
CA SER A 31 6.90 -1.79 -8.70
C SER A 31 6.08 -2.70 -9.61
N ALA A 32 6.71 -3.46 -10.52
CA ALA A 32 6.00 -4.38 -11.42
C ALA A 32 5.20 -5.47 -10.67
N THR A 33 5.75 -5.98 -9.56
CA THR A 33 5.06 -6.97 -8.72
C THR A 33 3.88 -6.33 -7.99
N LEU A 34 4.08 -5.13 -7.43
CA LEU A 34 3.00 -4.41 -6.75
C LEU A 34 1.90 -3.97 -7.73
N GLU A 35 2.26 -3.54 -8.94
CA GLU A 35 1.31 -3.19 -9.98
C GLU A 35 0.41 -4.37 -10.34
N CYS A 36 1.00 -5.54 -10.58
CA CYS A 36 0.27 -6.76 -10.89
C CYS A 36 -0.69 -7.13 -9.76
N ALA A 37 -0.21 -7.11 -8.52
CA ALA A 37 -1.00 -7.40 -7.33
C ALA A 37 -2.16 -6.40 -7.14
N MET A 38 -1.98 -5.13 -7.51
CA MET A 38 -3.02 -4.10 -7.36
C MET A 38 -4.09 -4.15 -8.46
N LYS A 39 -3.82 -4.75 -9.63
CA LYS A 39 -4.74 -4.75 -10.79
C LYS A 39 -6.18 -5.22 -10.50
N PRO A 40 -6.43 -6.25 -9.66
CA PRO A 40 -7.78 -6.72 -9.41
C PRO A 40 -8.68 -5.69 -8.72
N LEU A 41 -8.10 -4.75 -7.96
CA LEU A 41 -8.86 -3.80 -7.14
C LEU A 41 -8.67 -2.34 -7.57
N VAL A 42 -7.47 -1.96 -8.03
CA VAL A 42 -7.17 -0.58 -8.37
C VAL A 42 -7.40 -0.37 -9.86
N PRO A 43 -8.47 0.34 -10.28
CA PRO A 43 -8.70 0.64 -11.69
C PRO A 43 -7.64 1.61 -12.21
N ARG A 44 -7.50 1.67 -13.54
CA ARG A 44 -6.62 2.67 -14.18
C ARG A 44 -7.20 4.07 -13.97
N TYR A 45 -6.33 5.06 -13.82
CA TYR A 45 -6.68 6.45 -13.51
C TYR A 45 -7.36 6.62 -12.14
N ALA A 46 -7.14 5.68 -11.22
CA ALA A 46 -7.51 5.88 -9.83
C ALA A 46 -6.56 6.89 -9.17
N VAL A 47 -7.01 7.47 -8.06
CA VAL A 47 -6.13 8.22 -7.17
C VAL A 47 -5.45 7.24 -6.21
N LEU A 48 -4.14 7.04 -6.37
CA LEU A 48 -3.35 6.20 -5.49
C LEU A 48 -2.95 6.98 -4.23
N CYS A 49 -3.34 6.50 -3.06
CA CYS A 49 -2.86 7.01 -1.76
C CYS A 49 -1.92 5.99 -1.12
N SER A 50 -0.74 6.41 -0.65
CA SER A 50 0.26 5.49 -0.06
C SER A 50 1.06 6.11 1.08
N ASP A 51 1.80 5.27 1.81
CA ASP A 51 2.74 5.66 2.87
C ASP A 51 4.05 6.30 2.35
N GLY A 52 4.26 6.33 1.03
CA GLY A 52 5.42 6.95 0.39
C GLY A 52 6.57 6.00 0.05
N ALA A 53 6.39 4.68 0.10
CA ALA A 53 7.40 3.77 -0.44
C ALA A 53 7.64 4.03 -1.94
N SER A 54 8.90 4.12 -2.37
CA SER A 54 9.29 4.54 -3.73
C SER A 54 8.69 3.69 -4.86
N ALA A 55 8.41 2.42 -4.58
CA ALA A 55 7.77 1.53 -5.55
C ALA A 55 6.37 2.04 -5.96
N TYR A 56 5.59 2.64 -5.05
CA TYR A 56 4.26 3.16 -5.35
C TYR A 56 4.29 4.38 -6.27
N ALA A 57 5.27 5.27 -6.10
CA ALA A 57 5.45 6.41 -7.00
C ALA A 57 5.75 5.95 -8.44
N LYS A 58 6.56 4.90 -8.59
CA LYS A 58 6.83 4.29 -9.89
C LYS A 58 5.58 3.61 -10.49
N VAL A 59 4.80 2.89 -9.68
CA VAL A 59 3.53 2.29 -10.13
C VAL A 59 2.56 3.35 -10.63
N ALA A 60 2.36 4.43 -9.88
CA ALA A 60 1.46 5.50 -10.28
C ALA A 60 1.91 6.18 -11.57
N SER A 61 3.21 6.51 -11.68
CA SER A 61 3.78 7.07 -12.90
C SER A 61 3.61 6.17 -14.13
N GLN A 62 3.78 4.86 -13.97
CA GLN A 62 3.59 3.88 -15.06
C GLN A 62 2.13 3.76 -15.50
N ARG A 63 1.19 3.90 -14.56
CA ARG A 63 -0.25 3.77 -14.82
C ARG A 63 -0.90 5.07 -15.28
N GLY A 64 -0.26 6.21 -15.02
CA GLY A 64 -0.84 7.54 -15.21
C GLY A 64 -1.81 7.93 -14.10
N ASP A 65 -1.65 7.33 -12.91
CA ASP A 65 -2.52 7.56 -11.76
C ASP A 65 -2.05 8.79 -10.98
N GLU A 66 -2.99 9.59 -10.47
CA GLU A 66 -2.66 10.64 -9.51
C GLU A 66 -2.16 10.00 -8.20
N HIS A 67 -1.06 10.49 -7.64
CA HIS A 67 -0.42 9.88 -6.47
C HIS A 67 -0.27 10.85 -5.30
N PHE A 68 -0.94 10.52 -4.20
CA PHE A 68 -0.77 11.21 -2.92
C PHE A 68 0.04 10.37 -1.94
N VAL A 69 1.16 10.93 -1.49
CA VAL A 69 1.93 10.38 -0.38
C VAL A 69 1.38 10.95 0.93
N ILE A 70 0.80 10.09 1.75
CA ILE A 70 0.20 10.47 3.04
C ILE A 70 1.20 10.14 4.14
N GLY A 71 1.83 11.19 4.68
CA GLY A 71 2.84 11.05 5.73
C GLY A 71 2.24 10.57 7.06
N SER A 72 3.01 9.80 7.83
CA SER A 72 2.63 9.32 9.16
C SER A 72 2.78 10.37 10.26
N LYS A 73 3.53 11.46 10.01
CA LYS A 73 3.78 12.55 10.98
C LYS A 73 2.51 13.37 11.26
N LEU A 74 2.31 13.72 12.53
CA LEU A 74 1.25 14.63 12.98
C LEU A 74 1.35 15.95 12.17
N GLY A 75 0.24 16.40 11.58
CA GLY A 75 0.17 17.58 10.70
C GLY A 75 0.45 17.35 9.20
N LYS A 76 1.01 16.20 8.79
CA LYS A 76 1.20 15.82 7.37
C LYS A 76 0.30 14.68 6.89
N ARG A 77 -0.61 14.21 7.76
CA ARG A 77 -1.59 13.15 7.44
C ARG A 77 -2.65 13.59 6.42
N ILE A 78 -2.73 14.88 6.13
CA ILE A 78 -3.69 15.48 5.21
C ILE A 78 -2.88 16.06 4.06
N ALA A 79 -2.43 15.23 3.11
CA ALA A 79 -1.67 15.74 1.96
C ALA A 79 -2.57 16.50 0.97
N ALA A 80 -3.89 16.28 1.04
CA ALA A 80 -4.92 17.04 0.34
C ALA A 80 -6.29 16.65 0.93
N GLY A 81 -6.78 17.42 1.91
CA GLY A 81 -8.12 17.34 2.54
C GLY A 81 -8.73 15.93 2.71
N ASN A 82 -9.28 15.41 1.61
CA ASN A 82 -10.14 14.22 1.54
C ASN A 82 -9.38 12.89 1.29
N HIS A 83 -8.04 12.92 1.23
CA HIS A 83 -7.20 11.74 1.04
C HIS A 83 -6.60 11.24 2.35
N HIS A 84 -6.88 9.98 2.70
CA HIS A 84 -6.40 9.35 3.93
C HIS A 84 -6.10 7.87 3.72
N ILE A 85 -5.10 7.35 4.46
CA ILE A 85 -4.72 5.93 4.44
C ILE A 85 -5.03 5.22 5.77
N GLN A 86 -5.83 5.84 6.64
CA GLN A 86 -6.13 5.30 7.98
C GLN A 86 -6.83 3.93 7.92
N ASN A 87 -7.79 3.77 7.01
CA ASN A 87 -8.51 2.50 6.82
C ASN A 87 -7.56 1.38 6.40
N VAL A 88 -6.77 1.59 5.35
CA VAL A 88 -5.80 0.58 4.88
C VAL A 88 -4.69 0.32 5.91
N ASN A 89 -4.25 1.32 6.67
CA ASN A 89 -3.28 1.14 7.76
C ASN A 89 -3.86 0.33 8.92
N SER A 90 -5.11 0.58 9.32
CA SER A 90 -5.81 -0.20 10.33
C SER A 90 -5.98 -1.65 9.88
N LEU A 91 -6.36 -1.84 8.62
CA LEU A 91 -6.46 -3.15 7.97
C LEU A 91 -5.13 -3.90 8.03
N HIS A 92 -4.02 -3.24 7.66
CA HIS A 92 -2.68 -3.80 7.73
C HIS A 92 -2.28 -4.16 9.16
N ALA A 93 -2.54 -3.28 10.13
CA ALA A 93 -2.23 -3.51 11.54
C ALA A 93 -3.03 -4.69 12.14
N HIS A 94 -4.28 -4.88 11.73
CA HIS A 94 -5.08 -6.04 12.15
C HIS A 94 -4.46 -7.35 11.66
N TYR A 95 -4.00 -7.38 10.40
CA TYR A 95 -3.31 -8.54 9.86
C TYR A 95 -1.97 -8.80 10.56
N ASP A 96 -1.17 -7.77 10.77
CA ASP A 96 0.10 -7.88 11.50
C ASP A 96 -0.11 -8.47 12.88
N LYS A 97 -1.12 -7.99 13.63
CA LYS A 97 -1.51 -8.55 14.93
C LYS A 97 -1.96 -10.01 14.84
N PHE A 98 -2.74 -10.35 13.82
CA PHE A 98 -3.27 -11.69 13.62
C PHE A 98 -2.16 -12.70 13.29
N ILE A 99 -1.21 -12.34 12.43
CA ILE A 99 -0.19 -13.27 11.93
C ILE A 99 0.99 -13.43 12.89
N ARG A 100 1.20 -12.47 13.79
CA ARG A 100 2.33 -12.43 14.74
C ARG A 100 2.62 -13.73 15.51
N PRO A 101 1.62 -14.49 15.98
CA PRO A 101 1.87 -15.76 16.69
C PRO A 101 2.41 -16.88 15.80
N PHE A 102 2.31 -16.74 14.47
CA PHE A 102 2.67 -17.76 13.48
C PHE A 102 4.00 -17.47 12.76
N CYS A 103 4.67 -16.36 13.10
CA CYS A 103 5.89 -15.87 12.45
C CYS A 103 7.08 -15.85 13.39
#